data_AF-A0A537VSM6-F1
#
_entry.id   AF-A0A537VSM6-F1
#
_cell.length_a   1.000
_cell.length_b   1.000
_cell.length_c   1.000
_cell.angle_alpha   90.00
_cell.angle_beta   90.00
_cell.angle_gamma   90.00
#
_symmetry.space_group_name_H-M   'P 1'
#
loop_
_entity.id
_entity.type
_entity.pdbx_description
1 polymer ?
#
loop_
_entity_poly.entity_id
_entity_poly.type
_entity_poly.pdbx_seq_one_letter_code
_entity_poly.pdbx_strand_id
1 'polypeptide(L)'
;WSAPVNAGAGRHSDGVYLAPFSSRGPTLANVTKPDVVAPGVTVTAAMANQPGGNVYVTYSGTSMATPFVAGTAALALQANPALTPAGVRALIEGTSQDRGSAGKDNDWGAGLLDGYAVVAQASGIPSPTPTAFPTATHLSGSVANNGLWSYQFSVASGSLNVPIVATVIINGQQICVFGCFSIEWSPDLDARLKDPTGTVIASSTCAAGSECGLGRQETPHAMPTVAGTYTLEIYPFSGSPNNGKGGSFSVDLSRGPVASSGPPANQPPVANAGSDVTSSDADGNGSQIVGLNGSGSFDPDGTIASYAWTEGASQIATGVTPSVTLAVGVHTIVLTVADDKGATGSDTVFVTVQANAAPVARAGPDQTVSDADGNGSQAVSLNGSTSTDSDGTITSYVWKEGAAQVATGATPTATLAVGTHTITLTVTDNGGATASDDVIVTVTAASASTMHIGDIDGITAKRGKNWTATVTLAVEDGSNNPVAGVVVSGAWSDGNTATCTTGTTGRCTLPVKSLSHTASSITFTVTGLTKS
;
A
#
# COMPACT_ATOMS: atom_id res chain seq x y z
N TRP A 1 -3.40 -40.40 13.37
CA TRP A 1 -3.15 -41.74 13.91
C TRP A 1 -4.44 -42.25 14.52
N SER A 2 -5.02 -43.34 14.03
CA SER A 2 -6.14 -43.97 14.73
C SER A 2 -5.58 -44.80 15.87
N ALA A 3 -5.96 -44.46 17.10
CA ALA A 3 -5.70 -45.28 18.28
C ALA A 3 -6.21 -46.72 18.04
N PRO A 4 -5.66 -47.73 18.75
CA PRO A 4 -6.10 -49.12 18.59
C PRO A 4 -7.60 -49.22 18.91
N VAL A 5 -8.37 -49.71 17.94
CA VAL A 5 -9.72 -50.19 18.21
C VAL A 5 -9.56 -51.47 19.01
N ASN A 6 -10.12 -51.50 20.21
CA ASN A 6 -10.25 -52.72 21.00
C ASN A 6 -10.84 -53.85 20.13
N ALA A 7 -10.18 -55.00 20.19
CA ALA A 7 -10.67 -56.33 19.83
C ALA A 7 -11.21 -56.52 18.39
N GLY A 8 -10.39 -57.18 17.54
CA GLY A 8 -10.91 -58.14 16.55
C GLY A 8 -10.74 -57.81 15.07
N ALA A 9 -10.24 -56.63 14.68
CA ALA A 9 -9.94 -56.32 13.28
C ALA A 9 -8.54 -55.70 13.15
N GLY A 10 -7.58 -56.45 12.60
CA GLY A 10 -6.18 -56.09 12.44
C GLY A 10 -5.90 -54.95 11.45
N ARG A 11 -6.43 -53.75 11.70
CA ARG A 11 -6.06 -52.52 11.01
C ARG A 11 -5.36 -51.59 12.00
N HIS A 12 -4.13 -51.94 12.37
CA HIS A 12 -3.23 -51.01 13.03
C HIS A 12 -2.68 -50.04 11.98
N SER A 13 -2.39 -48.80 12.35
CA SER A 13 -1.59 -47.93 11.49
C SER A 13 -0.12 -48.35 11.60
N ASP A 14 0.63 -48.30 10.51
CA ASP A 14 2.07 -48.61 10.44
C ASP A 14 2.97 -47.57 11.15
N GLY A 15 2.38 -46.76 12.04
CA GLY A 15 3.04 -45.65 12.73
C GLY A 15 3.04 -44.32 11.97
N VAL A 16 3.92 -43.42 12.41
CA VAL A 16 4.15 -42.09 11.83
C VAL A 16 5.50 -42.13 11.14
N TYR A 17 5.48 -42.08 9.82
CA TYR A 17 6.69 -42.17 9.00
C TYR A 17 6.52 -41.36 7.72
N LEU A 18 7.64 -41.03 7.10
CA LEU A 18 7.64 -40.27 5.87
C LEU A 18 7.55 -41.21 4.67
N ALA A 19 6.51 -41.01 3.85
CA ALA A 19 6.26 -41.90 2.73
C ALA A 19 7.36 -41.80 1.65
N PRO A 20 7.73 -42.92 1.00
CA PRO A 20 8.79 -42.98 0.00
C PRO A 20 8.54 -42.17 -1.25
N PHE A 21 7.28 -42.11 -1.67
CA PHE A 21 6.84 -41.35 -2.83
C PHE A 21 6.79 -39.84 -2.57
N SER A 22 6.86 -39.39 -1.31
CA SER A 22 6.72 -37.98 -0.98
C SER A 22 7.96 -37.23 -1.46
N SER A 23 7.78 -36.17 -2.25
CA SER A 23 8.89 -35.37 -2.77
C SER A 23 9.69 -34.75 -1.63
N ARG A 24 10.98 -34.49 -1.90
CA ARG A 24 11.92 -33.89 -0.96
C ARG A 24 12.46 -32.60 -1.55
N GLY A 25 12.75 -31.66 -0.67
CA GLY A 25 13.54 -30.50 -1.04
C GLY A 25 15.03 -30.83 -1.13
N PRO A 26 15.86 -29.79 -1.27
CA PRO A 26 15.44 -28.40 -1.47
C PRO A 26 14.88 -28.18 -2.89
N THR A 27 14.29 -27.01 -3.12
CA THR A 27 13.99 -26.59 -4.51
C THR A 27 15.28 -26.33 -5.29
N LEU A 28 15.18 -26.15 -6.61
CA LEU A 28 16.33 -25.74 -7.45
C LEU A 28 16.96 -24.41 -7.00
N ALA A 29 16.20 -23.55 -6.31
CA ALA A 29 16.67 -22.30 -5.73
C ALA A 29 17.22 -22.47 -4.29
N ASN A 30 17.47 -23.71 -3.86
CA ASN A 30 17.95 -24.08 -2.53
C ASN A 30 17.02 -23.65 -1.38
N VAL A 31 15.72 -23.56 -1.63
CA VAL A 31 14.70 -23.24 -0.62
C VAL A 31 14.18 -24.52 0.03
N THR A 32 14.07 -24.53 1.36
CA THR A 32 13.53 -25.67 2.12
C THR A 32 12.08 -25.96 1.74
N LYS A 33 11.81 -27.20 1.32
CA LYS A 33 10.48 -27.75 1.05
C LYS A 33 10.44 -29.24 1.41
N PRO A 34 9.28 -29.81 1.78
CA PRO A 34 7.95 -29.18 1.88
C PRO A 34 7.85 -28.18 3.05
N ASP A 35 6.73 -27.45 3.14
CA ASP A 35 6.49 -26.58 4.31
C ASP A 35 6.01 -27.37 5.52
N VAL A 36 5.20 -28.40 5.30
CA VAL A 36 4.55 -29.24 6.29
C VAL A 36 4.24 -30.59 5.65
N VAL A 37 4.11 -31.63 6.45
CA VAL A 37 3.58 -32.93 6.00
C VAL A 37 2.26 -33.26 6.69
N ALA A 38 1.43 -34.06 6.02
CA ALA A 38 0.12 -34.46 6.53
C ALA A 38 -0.19 -35.91 6.14
N PRO A 39 -1.22 -36.54 6.74
CA PRO A 39 -1.60 -37.92 6.42
C PRO A 39 -1.89 -38.11 4.93
N GLY A 40 -1.13 -38.98 4.25
CA GLY A 40 -1.26 -39.20 2.80
C GLY A 40 -1.14 -40.65 2.36
N VAL A 41 -1.02 -41.61 3.28
CA VAL A 41 -0.92 -43.05 2.97
C VAL A 41 -2.23 -43.74 3.32
N THR A 42 -2.77 -44.52 2.39
CA THR A 42 -4.01 -45.31 2.56
C THR A 42 -5.20 -44.46 3.05
N VAL A 43 -5.37 -43.28 2.46
CA VAL A 43 -6.44 -42.35 2.82
C VAL A 43 -7.72 -42.78 2.09
N THR A 44 -8.75 -43.11 2.87
CA THR A 44 -10.10 -43.38 2.36
C THR A 44 -10.87 -42.06 2.22
N ALA A 45 -11.38 -41.78 1.02
CA ALA A 45 -12.16 -40.58 0.70
C ALA A 45 -13.36 -40.92 -0.20
N ALA A 46 -14.27 -39.96 -0.40
CA ALA A 46 -15.44 -40.14 -1.25
C ALA A 46 -15.05 -40.46 -2.70
N MET A 47 -15.72 -41.44 -3.31
CA MET A 47 -15.52 -41.82 -4.70
C MET A 47 -16.53 -41.09 -5.60
N ALA A 48 -16.04 -40.32 -6.57
CA ALA A 48 -16.90 -39.60 -7.50
C ALA A 48 -17.69 -40.56 -8.42
N ASN A 49 -18.94 -40.19 -8.74
CA ASN A 49 -19.78 -40.83 -9.76
C ASN A 49 -20.01 -42.35 -9.56
N GLN A 50 -20.36 -42.78 -8.34
CA GLN A 50 -20.71 -44.17 -8.04
C GLN A 50 -22.20 -44.35 -7.63
N PRO A 51 -23.15 -44.39 -8.59
CA PRO A 51 -24.53 -44.77 -8.29
C PRO A 51 -24.58 -46.27 -7.92
N GLY A 52 -25.01 -46.59 -6.69
CA GLY A 52 -25.27 -47.97 -6.23
C GLY A 52 -24.04 -48.83 -5.90
N GLY A 53 -22.83 -48.24 -5.87
CA GLY A 53 -21.56 -48.91 -5.54
C GLY A 53 -20.94 -48.47 -4.20
N ASN A 54 -19.70 -48.89 -3.94
CA ASN A 54 -18.94 -48.38 -2.79
C ASN A 54 -18.68 -46.88 -2.98
N VAL A 55 -19.22 -46.05 -2.10
CA VAL A 55 -19.12 -44.59 -2.16
C VAL A 55 -17.77 -44.06 -1.65
N TYR A 56 -16.84 -44.95 -1.30
CA TYR A 56 -15.50 -44.61 -0.83
C TYR A 56 -14.40 -45.34 -1.63
N VAL A 57 -13.27 -44.66 -1.81
CA VAL A 57 -12.05 -45.17 -2.44
C VAL A 57 -10.84 -44.88 -1.56
N THR A 58 -9.82 -45.73 -1.62
CA THR A 58 -8.57 -45.55 -0.85
C THR A 58 -7.40 -45.32 -1.78
N TYR A 59 -6.68 -44.23 -1.57
CA TYR A 59 -5.47 -43.89 -2.33
C TYR A 59 -4.36 -43.41 -1.40
N SER A 60 -3.13 -43.43 -1.93
CA SER A 60 -1.94 -42.88 -1.29
C SER A 60 -1.32 -41.82 -2.20
N GLY A 61 -0.82 -40.74 -1.63
CA GLY A 61 -0.16 -39.68 -2.37
C GLY A 61 -0.08 -38.38 -1.57
N THR A 62 0.82 -37.48 -1.98
CA THR A 62 0.81 -36.09 -1.50
C THR A 62 -0.49 -35.39 -1.88
N SER A 63 -1.13 -35.79 -2.99
CA SER A 63 -2.49 -35.38 -3.37
C SER A 63 -3.55 -35.73 -2.31
N MET A 64 -3.34 -36.75 -1.49
CA MET A 64 -4.21 -37.12 -0.37
C MET A 64 -3.85 -36.37 0.91
N ALA A 65 -2.59 -35.95 1.08
CA ALA A 65 -2.12 -35.14 2.20
C ALA A 65 -2.57 -33.67 2.08
N THR A 66 -2.47 -33.08 0.89
CA THR A 66 -2.85 -31.67 0.62
C THR A 66 -4.25 -31.30 1.13
N PRO A 67 -5.34 -32.07 0.91
CA PRO A 67 -6.66 -31.70 1.41
C PRO A 67 -6.79 -31.70 2.93
N PHE A 68 -5.96 -32.43 3.68
CA PHE A 68 -5.92 -32.30 5.16
C PHE A 68 -5.42 -30.91 5.56
N VAL A 69 -4.36 -30.42 4.91
CA VAL A 69 -3.82 -29.07 5.15
C VAL A 69 -4.84 -28.01 4.71
N ALA A 70 -5.45 -28.17 3.53
CA ALA A 70 -6.45 -27.24 3.01
C ALA A 70 -7.71 -27.15 3.91
N GLY A 71 -8.22 -28.29 4.40
CA GLY A 71 -9.33 -28.32 5.34
C GLY A 71 -8.98 -27.66 6.67
N THR A 72 -7.77 -27.89 7.18
CA THR A 72 -7.28 -27.24 8.40
C THR A 72 -7.15 -25.73 8.23
N ALA A 73 -6.61 -25.27 7.10
CA ALA A 73 -6.55 -23.85 6.74
C ALA A 73 -7.95 -23.21 6.69
N ALA A 74 -8.94 -23.91 6.13
CA ALA A 74 -10.32 -23.43 6.11
C ALA A 74 -10.92 -23.32 7.52
N LEU A 75 -10.65 -24.28 8.42
CA LEU A 75 -11.08 -24.20 9.83
C LEU A 75 -10.38 -23.06 10.57
N ALA A 76 -9.10 -22.80 10.29
CA ALA A 76 -8.37 -21.66 10.86
C ALA A 76 -8.97 -20.33 10.41
N LEU A 77 -9.28 -20.18 9.12
CA LEU A 77 -9.96 -19.00 8.57
C LEU A 77 -11.39 -18.84 9.10
N GLN A 78 -12.08 -19.94 9.37
CA GLN A 78 -13.39 -19.90 10.03
C GLN A 78 -13.27 -19.37 11.47
N ALA A 79 -12.25 -19.80 12.21
CA ALA A 79 -11.98 -19.34 13.57
C ALA A 79 -11.55 -17.87 13.60
N ASN A 80 -10.73 -17.44 12.64
CA ASN A 80 -10.28 -16.07 12.51
C ASN A 80 -10.27 -15.62 11.03
N PRO A 81 -11.34 -14.95 10.56
CA PRO A 81 -11.45 -14.48 9.19
C PRO A 81 -10.46 -13.38 8.79
N ALA A 82 -9.74 -12.78 9.76
CA ALA A 82 -8.74 -11.75 9.50
C ALA A 82 -7.35 -12.32 9.17
N LEU A 83 -7.15 -13.64 9.29
CA LEU A 83 -5.88 -14.27 8.95
C LEU A 83 -5.55 -14.10 7.46
N THR A 84 -4.36 -13.60 7.17
CA THR A 84 -3.81 -13.57 5.80
C THR A 84 -3.31 -14.96 5.41
N PRO A 85 -3.10 -15.25 4.11
CA PRO A 85 -2.48 -16.51 3.68
C PRO A 85 -1.12 -16.78 4.34
N ALA A 86 -0.32 -15.73 4.56
CA ALA A 86 0.94 -15.83 5.28
C ALA A 86 0.72 -16.18 6.76
N GLY A 87 -0.28 -15.57 7.42
CA GLY A 87 -0.66 -15.90 8.79
C GLY A 87 -1.14 -17.34 8.94
N VAL A 88 -1.96 -17.85 8.01
CA VAL A 88 -2.40 -19.26 8.01
C VAL A 88 -1.21 -20.21 7.85
N ARG A 89 -0.29 -19.91 6.92
CA ARG A 89 0.95 -20.68 6.76
C ARG A 89 1.78 -20.69 8.03
N ALA A 90 1.97 -19.52 8.66
CA ALA A 90 2.71 -19.38 9.90
C ALA A 90 2.08 -20.18 11.04
N LEU A 91 0.75 -20.23 11.17
CA LEU A 91 0.07 -21.08 12.16
C LEU A 91 0.28 -22.57 11.89
N ILE A 92 0.22 -22.99 10.62
CA ILE A 92 0.42 -24.39 10.23
C ILE A 92 1.85 -24.84 10.52
N GLU A 93 2.85 -24.08 10.06
CA GLU A 93 4.25 -24.36 10.37
C GLU A 93 4.50 -24.23 11.90
N GLY A 94 3.87 -23.21 12.50
CA GLY A 94 3.67 -22.89 13.91
C GLY A 94 3.41 -24.04 14.87
N THR A 95 2.56 -24.95 14.44
CA THR A 95 1.94 -25.92 15.34
C THR A 95 2.20 -27.34 14.90
N SER A 96 2.91 -27.50 13.78
CA SER A 96 3.29 -28.81 13.28
C SER A 96 4.27 -29.49 14.23
N GLN A 97 4.13 -30.80 14.34
CA GLN A 97 4.97 -31.60 15.21
C GLN A 97 6.22 -32.01 14.49
N ASP A 98 7.35 -31.43 14.87
CA ASP A 98 8.66 -31.78 14.35
C ASP A 98 8.95 -33.28 14.57
N ARG A 99 9.38 -33.96 13.50
CA ARG A 99 9.65 -35.41 13.47
C ARG A 99 11.03 -35.75 12.92
N GLY A 100 11.71 -34.78 12.33
CA GLY A 100 12.95 -34.97 11.61
C GLY A 100 14.11 -34.30 12.33
N SER A 101 14.98 -33.68 11.53
CA SER A 101 15.99 -32.80 12.10
C SER A 101 15.32 -31.62 12.78
N ALA A 102 15.88 -31.15 13.90
CA ALA A 102 15.29 -30.05 14.65
C ALA A 102 15.06 -28.81 13.76
N GLY A 103 13.82 -28.34 13.72
CA GLY A 103 13.39 -27.20 12.89
C GLY A 103 12.98 -27.61 11.48
N LYS A 104 12.83 -26.61 10.60
CA LYS A 104 12.31 -26.84 9.25
C LYS A 104 13.34 -27.53 8.35
N ASP A 105 13.02 -28.72 7.84
CA ASP A 105 13.91 -29.52 6.99
C ASP A 105 13.31 -29.89 5.61
N ASN A 106 14.11 -30.57 4.77
CA ASN A 106 13.72 -30.93 3.40
C ASN A 106 12.87 -32.22 3.29
N ASP A 107 12.62 -32.87 4.41
CA ASP A 107 11.93 -34.15 4.52
C ASP A 107 10.52 -33.95 5.11
N TRP A 108 10.46 -33.43 6.34
CA TRP A 108 9.27 -33.17 7.13
C TRP A 108 8.77 -31.73 7.02
N GLY A 109 9.55 -30.81 6.46
CA GLY A 109 9.24 -29.39 6.54
C GLY A 109 9.25 -28.93 8.00
N ALA A 110 8.26 -28.16 8.42
CA ALA A 110 8.06 -27.79 9.82
C ALA A 110 7.54 -28.95 10.70
N GLY A 111 7.22 -30.10 10.09
CA GLY A 111 6.75 -31.29 10.78
C GLY A 111 5.38 -31.79 10.32
N LEU A 112 4.80 -32.68 11.13
CA LEU A 112 3.49 -33.26 10.91
C LEU A 112 2.37 -32.32 11.36
N LEU A 113 1.45 -32.01 10.46
CA LEU A 113 0.27 -31.18 10.70
C LEU A 113 -0.48 -31.58 11.99
N ASP A 114 -0.64 -30.62 12.91
CA ASP A 114 -1.50 -30.73 14.08
C ASP A 114 -2.74 -29.81 13.92
N GLY A 115 -3.79 -30.35 13.29
CA GLY A 115 -4.97 -29.55 12.97
C GLY A 115 -5.69 -28.97 14.19
N TYR A 116 -5.62 -29.61 15.35
CA TYR A 116 -6.18 -29.07 16.59
C TYR A 116 -5.42 -27.82 17.02
N ALA A 117 -4.10 -27.91 17.08
CA ALA A 117 -3.26 -26.79 17.50
C ALA A 117 -3.39 -25.58 16.55
N VAL A 118 -3.44 -25.81 15.23
CA VAL A 118 -3.70 -24.75 14.25
C VAL A 118 -4.99 -23.99 14.56
N VAL A 119 -6.11 -24.71 14.71
CA VAL A 119 -7.43 -24.09 14.90
C VAL A 119 -7.55 -23.45 16.29
N ALA A 120 -6.93 -24.03 17.31
CA ALA A 120 -6.90 -23.47 18.66
C ALA A 120 -6.14 -22.13 18.69
N GLN A 121 -4.96 -22.05 18.06
CA GLN A 121 -4.22 -20.78 17.94
C GLN A 121 -4.96 -19.76 17.09
N ALA A 122 -5.56 -20.17 15.96
CA ALA A 122 -6.42 -19.30 15.17
C ALA A 122 -7.58 -18.72 16.02
N SER A 123 -8.10 -19.49 16.97
CA SER A 123 -9.16 -19.07 17.91
C SER A 123 -8.66 -18.19 19.08
N GLY A 124 -7.37 -17.84 19.10
CA GLY A 124 -6.77 -17.03 20.16
C GLY A 124 -6.30 -17.79 21.40
N ILE A 125 -6.14 -19.12 21.33
CA ILE A 125 -5.52 -19.91 22.39
C ILE A 125 -4.00 -19.93 22.13
N PRO A 126 -3.17 -19.22 22.92
CA PRO A 126 -1.76 -18.96 22.56
C PRO A 126 -0.88 -20.21 22.61
N SER A 127 -1.19 -21.19 23.46
CA SER A 127 -0.39 -22.43 23.61
C SER A 127 -1.30 -23.65 23.72
N PRO A 128 -1.88 -24.14 22.61
CA PRO A 128 -2.67 -25.35 22.66
C PRO A 128 -1.79 -26.54 23.03
N THR A 129 -2.29 -27.41 23.90
CA THR A 129 -1.64 -28.69 24.16
C THR A 129 -1.57 -29.46 22.83
N PRO A 130 -0.36 -29.83 22.36
CA PRO A 130 -0.23 -30.56 21.11
C PRO A 130 -1.01 -31.88 21.17
N THR A 131 -1.56 -32.27 20.03
CA THR A 131 -2.16 -33.60 19.87
C THR A 131 -1.10 -34.65 20.21
N ALA A 132 -1.48 -35.68 20.97
CA ALA A 132 -0.51 -36.69 21.38
C ALA A 132 -0.17 -37.63 20.20
N PHE A 133 1.12 -37.81 19.92
CA PHE A 133 1.63 -38.76 18.92
C PHE A 133 2.78 -39.59 19.49
N PRO A 134 3.16 -40.70 18.85
CA PRO A 134 4.37 -41.44 19.21
C PRO A 134 5.57 -40.50 19.32
N THR A 135 6.45 -40.75 20.28
CA THR A 135 7.70 -40.01 20.45
C THR A 135 8.55 -40.18 19.20
N ALA A 136 9.09 -39.08 18.67
CA ALA A 136 10.03 -39.07 17.56
C ALA A 136 11.48 -38.90 18.08
N THR A 137 12.44 -39.51 17.39
CA THR A 137 13.86 -39.33 17.66
C THR A 137 14.59 -39.33 16.33
N HIS A 138 15.32 -38.25 16.04
CA HIS A 138 16.18 -38.16 14.88
C HIS A 138 17.60 -38.62 15.23
N LEU A 139 18.17 -39.46 14.36
CA LEU A 139 19.53 -39.96 14.46
C LEU A 139 20.25 -39.77 13.13
N SER A 140 21.56 -39.68 13.15
CA SER A 140 22.39 -39.72 11.95
C SER A 140 23.52 -40.74 12.13
N GLY A 141 23.97 -41.33 11.02
CA GLY A 141 24.96 -42.37 11.05
C GLY A 141 25.59 -42.66 9.69
N SER A 142 26.56 -43.56 9.71
CA SER A 142 27.15 -44.13 8.50
C SER A 142 27.57 -45.57 8.74
N VAL A 143 27.46 -46.40 7.72
CA VAL A 143 27.92 -47.80 7.74
C VAL A 143 29.06 -47.98 6.74
N ALA A 144 30.11 -48.71 7.13
CA ALA A 144 31.21 -49.06 6.24
C ALA A 144 30.78 -50.09 5.18
N ASN A 145 31.58 -50.27 4.13
CA ASN A 145 31.32 -51.34 3.16
C ASN A 145 31.29 -52.71 3.85
N ASN A 146 30.23 -53.49 3.57
CA ASN A 146 29.93 -54.77 4.23
C ASN A 146 29.83 -54.67 5.76
N GLY A 147 29.61 -53.47 6.29
CA GLY A 147 29.48 -53.21 7.72
C GLY A 147 28.07 -53.41 8.26
N LEU A 148 27.92 -53.17 9.55
CA LEU A 148 26.65 -53.16 10.27
C LEU A 148 26.64 -51.96 11.21
N TRP A 149 25.60 -51.14 11.15
CA TRP A 149 25.30 -50.14 12.15
C TRP A 149 24.14 -50.61 13.02
N SER A 150 24.19 -50.33 14.32
CA SER A 150 23.16 -50.78 15.27
C SER A 150 22.83 -49.68 16.27
N TYR A 151 21.55 -49.54 16.58
CA TYR A 151 21.04 -48.63 17.61
C TYR A 151 20.01 -49.33 18.47
N GLN A 152 20.17 -49.22 19.79
CA GLN A 152 19.29 -49.84 20.77
C GLN A 152 18.39 -48.79 21.42
N PHE A 153 17.13 -49.16 21.63
CA PHE A 153 16.16 -48.33 22.33
C PHE A 153 15.19 -49.18 23.14
N SER A 154 14.64 -48.60 24.21
CA SER A 154 13.72 -49.31 25.10
C SER A 154 12.25 -49.00 24.79
N VAL A 155 11.41 -50.03 24.87
CA VAL A 155 9.95 -49.94 24.82
C VAL A 155 9.38 -50.43 26.14
N ALA A 156 8.62 -49.57 26.82
CA ALA A 156 7.96 -49.89 28.07
C ALA A 156 6.68 -50.72 27.85
N SER A 157 6.26 -51.48 28.87
CA SER A 157 5.02 -52.28 28.83
C SER A 157 3.76 -51.45 28.52
N GLY A 158 3.73 -50.18 28.94
CA GLY A 158 2.64 -49.25 28.61
C GLY A 158 2.63 -48.78 27.14
N SER A 159 3.60 -49.17 26.32
CA SER A 159 3.78 -48.74 24.93
C SER A 159 3.63 -49.85 23.90
N LEU A 160 3.22 -51.06 24.28
CA LEU A 160 3.06 -52.21 23.37
C LEU A 160 2.00 -51.98 22.29
N ASN A 161 1.07 -51.04 22.53
CA ASN A 161 0.05 -50.64 21.57
C ASN A 161 0.41 -49.37 20.76
N VAL A 162 1.70 -49.03 20.71
CA VAL A 162 2.22 -47.94 19.88
C VAL A 162 3.22 -48.52 18.87
N PRO A 163 3.00 -48.34 17.55
CA PRO A 163 3.89 -48.89 16.52
C PRO A 163 5.30 -48.31 16.64
N ILE A 164 6.29 -49.16 16.37
CA ILE A 164 7.66 -48.74 16.10
C ILE A 164 7.78 -48.60 14.59
N VAL A 165 8.28 -47.46 14.12
CA VAL A 165 8.68 -47.28 12.73
C VAL A 165 9.95 -46.46 12.67
N ALA A 166 10.88 -46.89 11.85
CA ALA A 166 12.08 -46.14 11.51
C ALA A 166 12.00 -45.75 10.02
N THR A 167 12.10 -44.47 9.70
CA THR A 167 12.39 -44.02 8.34
C THR A 167 13.89 -43.80 8.22
N VAL A 168 14.59 -44.71 7.54
CA VAL A 168 16.01 -44.58 7.25
C VAL A 168 16.14 -43.85 5.92
N ILE A 169 16.68 -42.63 5.91
CA ILE A 169 16.87 -41.83 4.71
C ILE A 169 18.33 -41.93 4.29
N ILE A 170 18.58 -42.47 3.10
CA ILE A 170 19.92 -42.85 2.66
C ILE A 170 20.53 -41.70 1.87
N ASN A 171 21.66 -41.18 2.34
CA ASN A 171 22.42 -40.18 1.59
C ASN A 171 23.13 -40.88 0.44
N GLY A 172 22.68 -40.58 -0.77
CA GLY A 172 23.15 -41.23 -1.97
C GLY A 172 22.68 -40.51 -3.21
N GLN A 173 22.85 -41.16 -4.34
CA GLN A 173 22.38 -40.66 -5.62
C GLN A 173 21.82 -41.79 -6.47
N GLN A 174 20.97 -41.42 -7.42
CA GLN A 174 20.53 -42.32 -8.46
C GLN A 174 21.70 -42.69 -9.38
N ILE A 175 21.84 -43.98 -9.63
CA ILE A 175 22.77 -44.53 -10.60
C ILE A 175 21.99 -45.23 -11.72
N CYS A 176 22.48 -45.09 -12.94
CA CYS A 176 21.97 -45.87 -14.06
C CYS A 176 22.55 -47.28 -14.00
N VAL A 177 21.66 -48.27 -14.03
CA VAL A 177 22.02 -49.68 -14.20
C VAL A 177 21.53 -50.18 -15.54
N PHE A 178 22.22 -51.18 -16.09
CA PHE A 178 21.91 -51.78 -17.41
C PHE A 178 21.71 -50.73 -18.52
N GLY A 179 22.64 -49.79 -18.69
CA GLY A 179 22.51 -48.76 -19.75
C GLY A 179 21.33 -47.80 -19.57
N CYS A 180 20.96 -47.51 -18.32
CA CYS A 180 19.81 -46.67 -17.93
C CYS A 180 18.43 -47.28 -18.27
N PHE A 181 18.33 -48.59 -18.51
CA PHE A 181 17.02 -49.27 -18.55
C PHE A 181 16.38 -49.37 -17.15
N SER A 182 17.17 -49.24 -16.08
CA SER A 182 16.70 -49.12 -14.70
C SER A 182 17.55 -48.10 -13.93
N ILE A 183 16.95 -47.56 -12.87
CA ILE A 183 17.58 -46.59 -11.97
C ILE A 183 17.59 -47.23 -10.58
N GLU A 184 18.73 -47.18 -9.91
CA GLU A 184 18.89 -47.65 -8.54
C GLU A 184 19.50 -46.54 -7.69
N TRP A 185 19.30 -46.61 -6.36
CA TRP A 185 20.00 -45.73 -5.43
C TRP A 185 21.36 -46.32 -5.05
N SER A 186 22.35 -45.45 -4.85
CA SER A 186 23.67 -45.85 -4.34
C SER A 186 24.15 -44.91 -3.24
N PRO A 187 24.54 -45.44 -2.06
CA PRO A 187 24.52 -46.85 -1.69
C PRO A 187 23.09 -47.40 -1.53
N ASP A 188 22.94 -48.71 -1.64
CA ASP A 188 21.72 -49.44 -1.29
C ASP A 188 21.92 -50.02 0.12
N LEU A 189 21.20 -49.46 1.09
CA LEU A 189 21.27 -49.84 2.49
C LEU A 189 19.95 -50.46 2.89
N ASP A 190 20.00 -51.64 3.50
CA ASP A 190 18.87 -52.33 4.08
C ASP A 190 18.73 -51.98 5.57
N ALA A 191 17.52 -52.14 6.11
CA ALA A 191 17.25 -51.96 7.53
C ALA A 191 16.39 -53.09 8.12
N ARG A 192 16.66 -53.46 9.37
CA ARG A 192 15.83 -54.43 10.10
C ARG A 192 15.69 -54.09 11.58
N LEU A 193 14.55 -54.45 12.13
CA LEU A 193 14.19 -54.27 13.53
C LEU A 193 14.18 -55.63 14.24
N LYS A 194 14.90 -55.70 15.36
CA LYS A 194 14.93 -56.87 16.24
C LYS A 194 14.24 -56.58 17.56
N ASP A 195 13.50 -57.56 18.05
CA ASP A 195 12.88 -57.54 19.38
C ASP A 195 13.91 -57.83 20.50
N PRO A 196 13.52 -57.75 21.78
CA PRO A 196 14.39 -58.04 22.91
C PRO A 196 14.95 -59.47 22.98
N THR A 197 14.39 -60.42 22.21
CA THR A 197 14.90 -61.79 22.10
C THR A 197 15.97 -61.91 21.00
N GLY A 198 16.18 -60.86 20.21
CA GLY A 198 17.06 -60.85 19.04
C GLY A 198 16.38 -61.30 17.75
N THR A 199 15.07 -61.59 17.79
CA THR A 199 14.30 -62.01 16.62
C THR A 199 14.04 -60.83 15.71
N VAL A 200 14.29 -60.97 14.40
CA VAL A 200 13.93 -59.94 13.41
C VAL A 200 12.42 -59.93 13.25
N ILE A 201 11.78 -58.82 13.58
CA ILE A 201 10.32 -58.65 13.56
C ILE A 201 9.84 -57.75 12.41
N ALA A 202 10.74 -56.98 11.81
CA ALA A 202 10.49 -56.25 10.58
C ALA A 202 11.81 -56.04 9.83
N SER A 203 11.72 -55.99 8.50
CA SER A 203 12.82 -55.67 7.61
C SER A 203 12.32 -54.86 6.43
N SER A 204 13.18 -54.03 5.89
CA SER A 204 12.97 -53.26 4.69
C SER A 204 14.28 -53.37 3.90
N THR A 205 14.19 -53.96 2.71
CA THR A 205 15.35 -54.34 1.88
C THR A 205 15.14 -53.98 0.41
N CYS A 206 14.53 -52.82 0.15
CA CYS A 206 13.87 -52.56 -1.11
C CYS A 206 14.72 -51.63 -1.98
N ALA A 207 15.32 -52.20 -3.03
CA ALA A 207 16.12 -51.45 -4.00
C ALA A 207 15.30 -50.41 -4.82
N ALA A 208 13.99 -50.64 -5.03
CA ALA A 208 13.00 -49.70 -5.59
C ALA A 208 11.57 -50.27 -5.50
N GLY A 209 10.54 -49.43 -5.32
CA GLY A 209 9.13 -49.87 -5.26
C GLY A 209 8.20 -48.99 -4.44
N SER A 210 6.98 -49.45 -4.19
CA SER A 210 5.96 -48.69 -3.44
C SER A 210 6.36 -48.40 -1.99
N GLU A 211 7.22 -49.22 -1.39
CA GLU A 211 7.63 -49.12 0.01
C GLU A 211 8.89 -48.26 0.22
N CYS A 212 9.75 -48.12 -0.79
CA CYS A 212 11.06 -47.45 -0.67
C CYS A 212 11.38 -46.47 -1.81
N GLY A 213 10.41 -46.24 -2.70
CA GLY A 213 10.48 -45.23 -3.75
C GLY A 213 11.48 -45.67 -4.82
N LEU A 214 12.57 -44.91 -4.95
CA LEU A 214 13.67 -45.22 -5.86
C LEU A 214 14.86 -45.89 -5.14
N GLY A 215 14.63 -46.48 -3.96
CA GLY A 215 15.68 -47.08 -3.11
C GLY A 215 16.37 -46.10 -2.18
N ARG A 216 15.84 -44.88 -2.04
CA ARG A 216 16.45 -43.80 -1.23
C ARG A 216 16.12 -43.86 0.26
N GLN A 217 15.24 -44.78 0.66
CA GLN A 217 14.83 -44.91 2.06
C GLN A 217 14.43 -46.34 2.39
N GLU A 218 14.54 -46.71 3.66
CA GLU A 218 14.02 -47.96 4.21
C GLU A 218 13.03 -47.67 5.35
N THR A 219 11.94 -48.44 5.45
CA THR A 219 10.86 -48.16 6.40
C THR A 219 10.43 -49.38 7.24
N PRO A 220 11.34 -50.04 7.99
CA PRO A 220 10.95 -51.15 8.83
C PRO A 220 10.02 -50.66 9.95
N HIS A 221 8.86 -51.29 10.05
CA HIS A 221 7.86 -50.99 11.08
C HIS A 221 7.25 -52.25 11.65
N ALA A 222 6.96 -52.23 12.94
CA ALA A 222 6.34 -53.35 13.63
C ALA A 222 5.54 -52.87 14.84
N MET A 223 4.56 -53.69 15.24
CA MET A 223 3.89 -53.55 16.51
C MET A 223 4.69 -54.24 17.62
N PRO A 224 5.16 -53.55 18.66
CA PRO A 224 5.89 -54.20 19.76
C PRO A 224 4.97 -55.09 20.59
N THR A 225 5.27 -56.38 20.69
CA THR A 225 4.49 -57.34 21.50
C THR A 225 5.06 -57.61 22.88
N VAL A 226 6.30 -57.21 23.13
CA VAL A 226 7.02 -57.42 24.39
C VAL A 226 7.75 -56.15 24.82
N ALA A 227 7.80 -55.90 26.14
CA ALA A 227 8.58 -54.79 26.66
C ALA A 227 10.06 -55.17 26.69
N GLY A 228 10.96 -54.21 26.49
CA GLY A 228 12.40 -54.43 26.55
C GLY A 228 13.19 -53.60 25.57
N THR A 229 14.43 -54.02 25.31
CA THR A 229 15.36 -53.34 24.42
C THR A 229 15.25 -53.89 23.00
N TYR A 230 14.81 -53.05 22.08
CA TYR A 230 14.78 -53.32 20.66
C TYR A 230 16.07 -52.85 20.00
N THR A 231 16.44 -53.45 18.88
CA THR A 231 17.62 -53.07 18.10
C THR A 231 17.24 -52.76 16.66
N LEU A 232 17.52 -51.54 16.20
CA LEU A 232 17.52 -51.19 14.79
C LEU A 232 18.89 -51.47 14.20
N GLU A 233 18.95 -52.17 13.08
CA GLU A 233 20.17 -52.49 12.34
C GLU A 233 20.08 -51.95 10.92
N ILE A 234 21.16 -51.35 10.43
CA ILE A 234 21.30 -50.83 9.06
C ILE A 234 22.58 -51.40 8.45
N TYR A 235 22.49 -51.96 7.25
CA TYR A 235 23.60 -52.66 6.60
C TYR A 235 23.54 -52.54 5.07
N PRO A 236 24.68 -52.58 4.35
CA PRO A 236 24.67 -52.50 2.89
C PRO A 236 24.10 -53.76 2.22
N PHE A 237 23.33 -53.58 1.15
CA PHE A 237 22.93 -54.67 0.27
C PHE A 237 24.16 -55.24 -0.46
N SER A 238 24.33 -56.57 -0.40
CA SER A 238 25.54 -57.24 -0.93
C SER A 238 25.48 -57.58 -2.42
N GLY A 239 24.35 -57.41 -3.09
CA GLY A 239 24.19 -57.75 -4.51
C GLY A 239 24.66 -56.65 -5.48
N SER A 240 24.85 -57.03 -6.74
CA SER A 240 25.10 -56.08 -7.83
C SER A 240 23.94 -55.11 -7.98
N PRO A 241 24.18 -53.82 -8.31
CA PRO A 241 25.45 -53.14 -8.57
C PRO A 241 26.16 -52.60 -7.31
N ASN A 242 25.47 -52.55 -6.17
CA ASN A 242 25.96 -51.88 -4.97
C ASN A 242 27.04 -52.67 -4.23
N ASN A 243 27.09 -54.00 -4.37
CA ASN A 243 28.19 -54.88 -3.94
C ASN A 243 28.68 -54.62 -2.50
N GLY A 244 27.74 -54.41 -1.57
CA GLY A 244 28.05 -54.16 -0.16
C GLY A 244 28.57 -52.76 0.13
N LYS A 245 28.36 -51.79 -0.76
CA LYS A 245 28.79 -50.39 -0.57
C LYS A 245 28.00 -49.73 0.55
N GLY A 246 28.71 -49.26 1.57
CA GLY A 246 28.15 -48.50 2.67
C GLY A 246 28.05 -47.00 2.37
N GLY A 247 27.50 -46.25 3.32
CA GLY A 247 27.42 -44.80 3.26
C GLY A 247 26.66 -44.21 4.44
N SER A 248 26.38 -42.91 4.37
CA SER A 248 25.69 -42.17 5.42
C SER A 248 24.17 -42.18 5.26
N PHE A 249 23.48 -41.97 6.36
CA PHE A 249 22.02 -41.95 6.43
C PHE A 249 21.56 -41.13 7.65
N SER A 250 20.29 -40.77 7.65
CA SER A 250 19.55 -40.35 8.85
C SER A 250 18.45 -41.35 9.17
N VAL A 251 17.98 -41.32 10.42
CA VAL A 251 16.88 -42.15 10.89
C VAL A 251 15.89 -41.28 11.66
N ASP A 252 14.63 -41.28 11.21
CA ASP A 252 13.51 -40.73 11.95
C ASP A 252 12.77 -41.90 12.62
N LEU A 253 13.02 -42.09 13.91
CA LEU A 253 12.45 -43.17 14.70
C LEU A 253 11.21 -42.70 15.47
N SER A 254 10.05 -43.25 15.14
CA SER A 254 8.79 -43.04 15.85
C SER A 254 8.44 -44.28 16.69
N ARG A 255 8.22 -44.09 18.00
CA ARG A 255 7.88 -45.18 18.94
C ARG A 255 7.15 -44.68 20.19
N GLY A 256 6.59 -45.60 20.98
CA GLY A 256 6.03 -45.26 22.29
C GLY A 256 7.10 -44.82 23.32
N PRO A 257 6.72 -44.03 24.35
CA PRO A 257 5.35 -43.62 24.69
C PRO A 257 4.77 -42.60 23.70
N VAL A 258 3.45 -42.45 23.71
CA VAL A 258 2.80 -41.30 23.07
C VAL A 258 3.13 -40.09 23.95
N ALA A 259 4.02 -39.23 23.49
CA ALA A 259 4.35 -38.02 24.21
C ALA A 259 3.33 -36.94 23.81
N SER A 260 2.68 -36.30 24.78
CA SER A 260 2.41 -34.87 24.61
C SER A 260 3.79 -34.23 24.70
N SER A 261 4.40 -33.92 23.56
CA SER A 261 5.77 -33.41 23.54
C SER A 261 5.88 -32.18 24.45
N GLY A 262 7.06 -31.97 25.02
CA GLY A 262 7.42 -30.69 25.63
C GLY A 262 7.22 -29.52 24.65
N PRO A 263 7.36 -28.27 25.13
CA PRO A 263 7.04 -27.11 24.32
C PRO A 263 7.76 -27.19 22.97
N PRO A 264 7.07 -26.87 21.86
CA PRO A 264 7.69 -26.85 20.53
C PRO A 264 8.99 -26.02 20.55
N ALA A 265 9.91 -26.33 19.63
CA ALA A 265 11.09 -25.50 19.43
C ALA A 265 10.65 -24.05 19.17
N ASN A 266 11.32 -23.08 19.78
CA ASN A 266 10.98 -21.66 19.64
C ASN A 266 10.92 -21.27 18.16
N GLN A 267 9.85 -20.59 17.75
CA GLN A 267 9.72 -20.09 16.39
C GLN A 267 10.04 -18.61 16.31
N PRO A 268 10.83 -18.18 15.31
CA PRO A 268 11.06 -16.77 15.12
C PRO A 268 9.73 -16.02 14.90
N PRO A 269 9.59 -14.81 15.44
CA PRO A 269 8.42 -13.98 15.21
C PRO A 269 8.33 -13.56 13.74
N VAL A 270 7.12 -13.29 13.26
CA VAL A 270 6.88 -12.71 11.94
C VAL A 270 6.83 -11.19 12.08
N ALA A 271 7.83 -10.51 11.52
CA ALA A 271 7.83 -9.06 11.40
C ALA A 271 6.89 -8.61 10.27
N ASN A 272 6.19 -7.51 10.49
CA ASN A 272 5.42 -6.80 9.48
C ASN A 272 5.60 -5.30 9.71
N ALA A 273 6.35 -4.65 8.82
CA ALA A 273 6.71 -3.24 8.89
C ALA A 273 5.61 -2.30 8.36
N GLY A 274 4.50 -2.85 7.87
CA GLY A 274 3.41 -2.11 7.23
C GLY A 274 3.65 -1.85 5.75
N SER A 275 2.75 -1.08 5.14
CA SER A 275 2.89 -0.64 3.73
C SER A 275 3.88 0.50 3.60
N ASP A 276 4.45 0.66 2.40
CA ASP A 276 5.29 1.81 2.05
C ASP A 276 4.59 3.15 2.30
N VAL A 277 5.35 4.14 2.76
CA VAL A 277 4.84 5.45 3.19
C VAL A 277 5.38 6.53 2.26
N THR A 278 4.49 7.44 1.83
CA THR A 278 4.87 8.67 1.12
C THR A 278 4.36 9.87 1.90
N SER A 279 5.24 10.85 2.13
CA SER A 279 4.93 12.10 2.83
C SER A 279 5.66 13.28 2.18
N SER A 280 5.17 14.50 2.36
CA SER A 280 5.80 15.73 1.87
C SER A 280 6.38 16.51 3.04
N ASP A 281 7.56 17.10 2.84
CA ASP A 281 8.23 18.04 3.75
C ASP A 281 7.48 19.38 3.75
N ALA A 282 6.34 19.41 4.44
CA ALA A 282 5.33 20.44 4.28
C ALA A 282 5.73 21.82 4.82
N ASP A 283 6.88 21.97 5.50
CA ASP A 283 7.43 23.24 6.00
C ASP A 283 8.76 23.64 5.32
N GLY A 284 9.21 22.84 4.34
CA GLY A 284 10.41 23.08 3.56
C GLY A 284 11.71 23.07 4.37
N ASN A 285 11.71 22.49 5.58
CA ASN A 285 12.89 22.50 6.46
C ASN A 285 13.94 21.44 6.08
N GLY A 286 13.64 20.58 5.10
CA GLY A 286 14.47 19.49 4.63
C GLY A 286 14.20 18.14 5.31
N SER A 287 13.16 18.03 6.16
CA SER A 287 12.83 16.82 6.92
C SER A 287 11.36 16.73 7.34
N GLN A 288 10.86 15.50 7.48
CA GLN A 288 9.46 15.23 7.83
C GLN A 288 9.36 14.19 8.95
N ILE A 289 8.40 14.40 9.87
CA ILE A 289 8.03 13.39 10.88
C ILE A 289 7.11 12.36 10.22
N VAL A 290 7.50 11.08 10.29
CA VAL A 290 6.78 9.96 9.71
C VAL A 290 6.45 8.93 10.79
N GLY A 291 5.20 8.44 10.79
CA GLY A 291 4.78 7.32 11.64
C GLY A 291 5.09 5.97 11.01
N LEU A 292 5.67 5.07 11.79
CA LEU A 292 5.91 3.67 11.42
C LEU A 292 4.90 2.77 12.12
N ASN A 293 4.56 1.61 11.54
CA ASN A 293 3.56 0.73 12.12
C ASN A 293 3.95 -0.75 12.01
N GLY A 294 4.39 -1.32 13.13
CA GLY A 294 4.75 -2.72 13.29
C GLY A 294 3.63 -3.59 13.87
N SER A 295 2.41 -3.06 14.05
CA SER A 295 1.33 -3.74 14.80
C SER A 295 0.82 -5.02 14.15
N GLY A 296 1.15 -5.25 12.88
CA GLY A 296 0.85 -6.50 12.18
C GLY A 296 1.84 -7.64 12.48
N SER A 297 2.89 -7.37 13.26
CA SER A 297 3.87 -8.39 13.67
C SER A 297 3.27 -9.29 14.75
N PHE A 298 3.59 -10.58 14.72
CA PHE A 298 3.16 -11.53 15.73
C PHE A 298 4.20 -12.64 15.91
N ASP A 299 4.15 -13.29 17.07
CA ASP A 299 4.95 -14.48 17.36
C ASP A 299 4.04 -15.73 17.31
N PRO A 300 4.34 -16.73 16.45
CA PRO A 300 3.56 -17.96 16.35
C PRO A 300 3.52 -18.83 17.61
N ASP A 301 4.54 -18.80 18.47
CA ASP A 301 4.63 -19.71 19.64
C ASP A 301 4.94 -19.00 20.97
N GLY A 302 4.78 -17.68 21.00
CA GLY A 302 5.08 -16.84 22.16
C GLY A 302 4.54 -15.41 22.03
N THR A 303 5.33 -14.46 22.51
CA THR A 303 5.03 -13.02 22.45
C THR A 303 6.22 -12.25 21.93
N ILE A 304 5.98 -11.17 21.19
CA ILE A 304 7.07 -10.27 20.79
C ILE A 304 7.56 -9.50 22.03
N ALA A 305 8.83 -9.72 22.37
CA ALA A 305 9.51 -9.04 23.46
C ALA A 305 10.03 -7.65 23.06
N SER A 306 10.40 -7.43 21.80
CA SER A 306 10.95 -6.14 21.37
C SER A 306 10.74 -5.82 19.88
N TYR A 307 10.74 -4.53 19.57
CA TYR A 307 10.68 -3.96 18.22
C TYR A 307 11.84 -2.98 18.05
N ALA A 308 12.66 -3.18 17.03
CA ALA A 308 13.77 -2.30 16.66
C ALA A 308 13.62 -1.87 15.20
N TRP A 309 13.59 -0.57 14.96
CA TRP A 309 13.55 0.02 13.63
C TRP A 309 14.91 0.56 13.28
N THR A 310 15.47 0.17 12.13
CA THR A 310 16.81 0.54 11.71
C THR A 310 16.82 1.14 10.31
N GLU A 311 17.73 2.08 10.10
CA GLU A 311 18.13 2.54 8.77
C GLU A 311 19.62 2.23 8.59
N GLY A 312 19.93 1.33 7.66
CA GLY A 312 21.26 0.75 7.56
C GLY A 312 21.65 0.02 8.86
N ALA A 313 22.77 0.42 9.48
CA ALA A 313 23.24 -0.15 10.74
C ALA A 313 22.76 0.60 11.99
N SER A 314 22.05 1.72 11.84
CA SER A 314 21.66 2.59 12.95
C SER A 314 20.22 2.31 13.36
N GLN A 315 19.99 2.08 14.66
CA GLN A 315 18.64 2.01 15.21
C GLN A 315 18.06 3.42 15.34
N ILE A 316 16.95 3.69 14.67
CA ILE A 316 16.30 5.01 14.62
C ILE A 316 15.08 5.08 15.54
N ALA A 317 14.46 3.95 15.88
CA ALA A 317 13.34 3.91 16.82
C ALA A 317 13.12 2.51 17.42
N THR A 318 12.27 2.46 18.46
CA THR A 318 11.79 1.22 19.09
C THR A 318 10.29 1.30 19.34
N GLY A 319 9.65 0.14 19.52
CA GLY A 319 8.22 0.04 19.83
C GLY A 319 7.35 -0.24 18.61
N VAL A 320 6.05 -0.46 18.86
CA VAL A 320 5.08 -0.92 17.85
C VAL A 320 4.76 0.16 16.82
N THR A 321 4.48 1.39 17.27
CA THR A 321 4.08 2.51 16.40
C THR A 321 4.87 3.79 16.69
N PRO A 322 6.21 3.80 16.47
CA PRO A 322 7.01 4.98 16.72
C PRO A 322 6.85 6.04 15.61
N SER A 323 7.31 7.24 15.90
CA SER A 323 7.50 8.30 14.88
C SER A 323 8.97 8.65 14.77
N VAL A 324 9.43 8.89 13.56
CA VAL A 324 10.83 9.23 13.23
C VAL A 324 10.88 10.47 12.36
N THR A 325 11.92 11.30 12.54
CA THR A 325 12.21 12.43 11.64
C THR A 325 13.18 11.95 10.56
N LEU A 326 12.77 12.06 9.30
CA LEU A 326 13.55 11.63 8.14
C LEU A 326 13.81 12.83 7.23
N ALA A 327 14.98 12.87 6.61
CA ALA A 327 15.30 13.90 5.63
C ALA A 327 14.48 13.72 4.34
N VAL A 328 14.46 14.73 3.47
CA VAL A 328 13.93 14.56 2.11
C VAL A 328 14.72 13.48 1.37
N GLY A 329 14.01 12.52 0.78
CA GLY A 329 14.61 11.39 0.05
C GLY A 329 13.84 10.09 0.21
N VAL A 330 14.46 9.00 -0.25
CA VAL A 330 13.95 7.63 -0.08
C VAL A 330 14.76 6.95 1.01
N HIS A 331 14.06 6.48 2.04
CA HIS A 331 14.60 5.79 3.20
C HIS A 331 14.19 4.31 3.14
N THR A 332 15.15 3.43 3.41
CA THR A 332 14.90 1.98 3.53
C THR A 332 14.98 1.61 5.00
N ILE A 333 13.84 1.34 5.62
CA ILE A 333 13.72 1.09 7.05
C ILE A 333 13.41 -0.39 7.28
N VAL A 334 14.19 -1.03 8.14
CA VAL A 334 14.00 -2.43 8.52
C VAL A 334 13.43 -2.49 9.94
N LEU A 335 12.28 -3.14 10.09
CA LEU A 335 11.76 -3.58 11.37
C LEU A 335 12.35 -4.95 11.70
N THR A 336 13.00 -5.07 12.85
CA THR A 336 13.36 -6.34 13.48
C THR A 336 12.53 -6.53 14.75
N VAL A 337 11.86 -7.66 14.88
CA VAL A 337 11.16 -8.06 16.11
C VAL A 337 11.84 -9.27 16.73
N ALA A 338 11.90 -9.31 18.06
CA ALA A 338 12.40 -10.46 18.81
C ALA A 338 11.31 -11.02 19.73
N ASP A 339 11.20 -12.35 19.82
CA ASP A 339 10.26 -13.04 20.70
C ASP A 339 10.74 -13.15 22.16
N ASP A 340 9.91 -13.70 23.04
CA ASP A 340 10.16 -13.92 24.47
C ASP A 340 11.23 -14.98 24.77
N LYS A 341 11.68 -15.71 23.75
CA LYS A 341 12.73 -16.75 23.83
C LYS A 341 13.98 -16.37 23.02
N GLY A 342 14.02 -15.16 22.46
CA GLY A 342 15.17 -14.55 21.79
C GLY A 342 15.34 -14.80 20.29
N ALA A 343 14.42 -15.48 19.59
CA ALA A 343 14.51 -15.55 18.12
C ALA A 343 13.93 -14.29 17.48
N THR A 344 14.32 -14.02 16.22
CA THR A 344 14.07 -12.73 15.57
C THR A 344 13.52 -12.87 14.15
N GLY A 345 12.59 -12.00 13.78
CA GLY A 345 12.12 -11.81 12.41
C GLY A 345 12.40 -10.39 11.91
N SER A 346 12.41 -10.17 10.60
CA SER A 346 12.56 -8.83 10.03
C SER A 346 11.75 -8.60 8.77
N ASP A 347 11.33 -7.36 8.56
CA ASP A 347 10.58 -6.90 7.41
C ASP A 347 11.00 -5.46 7.03
N THR A 348 10.83 -5.07 5.77
CA THR A 348 11.32 -3.79 5.23
C THR A 348 10.16 -2.93 4.76
N VAL A 349 10.22 -1.63 5.07
CA VAL A 349 9.32 -0.60 4.55
C VAL A 349 10.11 0.51 3.87
N PHE A 350 9.64 0.98 2.71
CA PHE A 350 10.20 2.15 2.05
C PHE A 350 9.42 3.40 2.46
N VAL A 351 10.15 4.43 2.88
CA VAL A 351 9.58 5.73 3.22
C VAL A 351 10.13 6.78 2.27
N THR A 352 9.25 7.44 1.52
CA THR A 352 9.60 8.53 0.62
C THR A 352 9.15 9.86 1.20
N VAL A 353 10.10 10.74 1.52
CA VAL A 353 9.85 12.13 1.91
C VAL A 353 10.13 13.02 0.70
N GLN A 354 9.10 13.65 0.17
CA GLN A 354 9.19 14.54 -0.99
C GLN A 354 9.52 15.97 -0.54
N ALA A 355 10.40 16.65 -1.28
CA ALA A 355 10.67 18.08 -1.06
C ALA A 355 9.42 18.91 -1.38
N ASN A 356 9.20 19.98 -0.61
CA ASN A 356 8.17 20.98 -0.94
C ASN A 356 8.44 21.60 -2.32
N ALA A 357 7.42 21.69 -3.17
CA ALA A 357 7.47 22.41 -4.44
C ALA A 357 6.91 23.83 -4.27
N ALA A 358 7.53 24.81 -4.92
CA ALA A 358 7.01 26.18 -4.90
C ALA A 358 5.65 26.26 -5.62
N PRO A 359 4.72 27.11 -5.15
CA PRO A 359 3.43 27.28 -5.79
C PRO A 359 3.58 27.95 -7.16
N VAL A 360 2.49 28.02 -7.92
CA VAL A 360 2.38 28.80 -9.15
C VAL A 360 1.47 30.00 -8.91
N ALA A 361 2.06 31.20 -8.93
CA ALA A 361 1.31 32.46 -8.85
C ALA A 361 0.59 32.75 -10.18
N ARG A 362 -0.63 33.28 -10.10
CA ARG A 362 -1.39 33.77 -11.25
C ARG A 362 -2.13 35.05 -10.89
N ALA A 363 -1.59 36.20 -11.28
CA ALA A 363 -2.12 37.54 -10.95
C ALA A 363 -3.38 37.91 -11.76
N GLY A 364 -3.69 37.13 -12.80
CA GLY A 364 -4.80 37.38 -13.71
C GLY A 364 -4.38 38.19 -14.95
N PRO A 365 -5.29 38.44 -15.89
CA PRO A 365 -5.00 39.25 -17.07
C PRO A 365 -4.87 40.74 -16.73
N ASP A 366 -4.13 41.46 -17.57
CA ASP A 366 -4.04 42.93 -17.52
C ASP A 366 -5.42 43.60 -17.59
N GLN A 367 -5.57 44.71 -16.86
CA GLN A 367 -6.84 45.41 -16.69
C GLN A 367 -6.77 46.85 -17.18
N THR A 368 -7.87 47.34 -17.74
CA THR A 368 -8.08 48.77 -18.01
C THR A 368 -9.41 49.20 -17.39
N VAL A 369 -9.37 50.20 -16.50
CA VAL A 369 -10.54 50.72 -15.79
C VAL A 369 -10.56 52.24 -15.88
N SER A 370 -11.75 52.84 -15.88
CA SER A 370 -11.91 54.30 -15.88
C SER A 370 -12.18 54.80 -14.48
N ASP A 371 -11.48 55.84 -14.05
CA ASP A 371 -11.91 56.71 -12.94
C ASP A 371 -13.16 57.46 -13.42
N ALA A 372 -14.35 57.02 -13.04
CA ALA A 372 -15.61 57.57 -13.55
C ALA A 372 -16.09 58.82 -12.78
N ASP A 373 -15.67 58.97 -11.52
CA ASP A 373 -16.08 60.10 -10.68
C ASP A 373 -15.08 61.27 -10.76
N GLY A 374 -13.93 61.07 -11.39
CA GLY A 374 -12.92 62.09 -11.64
C GLY A 374 -12.17 62.50 -10.38
N ASN A 375 -12.16 61.64 -9.35
CA ASN A 375 -11.49 61.93 -8.08
C ASN A 375 -9.96 61.73 -8.13
N GLY A 376 -9.44 61.20 -9.24
CA GLY A 376 -8.02 60.92 -9.47
C GLY A 376 -7.59 59.49 -9.10
N SER A 377 -8.52 58.62 -8.72
CA SER A 377 -8.26 57.23 -8.32
C SER A 377 -9.44 56.29 -8.58
N GLN A 378 -9.17 54.99 -8.68
CA GLN A 378 -10.18 53.96 -8.91
C GLN A 378 -9.92 52.74 -8.03
N ALA A 379 -10.99 52.17 -7.46
CA ALA A 379 -10.95 50.87 -6.80
C ALA A 379 -10.97 49.75 -7.85
N VAL A 380 -9.97 48.87 -7.82
CA VAL A 380 -9.74 47.80 -8.79
C VAL A 380 -9.77 46.45 -8.09
N SER A 381 -10.51 45.49 -8.66
CA SER A 381 -10.55 44.11 -8.17
C SER A 381 -9.37 43.32 -8.74
N LEU A 382 -8.57 42.73 -7.86
CA LEU A 382 -7.45 41.84 -8.20
C LEU A 382 -7.87 40.39 -7.98
N ASN A 383 -7.37 39.47 -8.79
CA ASN A 383 -7.79 38.06 -8.69
C ASN A 383 -6.62 37.10 -8.89
N GLY A 384 -6.10 36.63 -7.76
CA GLY A 384 -5.06 35.63 -7.64
C GLY A 384 -5.58 34.21 -7.42
N SER A 385 -6.90 34.01 -7.37
CA SER A 385 -7.53 32.75 -6.92
C SER A 385 -7.25 31.53 -7.82
N THR A 386 -6.69 31.74 -9.01
CA THR A 386 -6.27 30.66 -9.91
C THR A 386 -4.84 30.20 -9.66
N SER A 387 -4.15 30.78 -8.67
CA SER A 387 -2.85 30.29 -8.20
C SER A 387 -3.01 28.89 -7.61
N THR A 388 -2.04 28.01 -7.84
CA THR A 388 -2.12 26.59 -7.46
C THR A 388 -0.84 26.13 -6.78
N ASP A 389 -0.97 25.13 -5.92
CA ASP A 389 0.16 24.42 -5.33
C ASP A 389 0.00 22.92 -5.61
N SER A 390 1.08 22.25 -6.00
CA SER A 390 1.04 20.87 -6.53
C SER A 390 1.05 19.78 -5.46
N ASP A 391 1.61 20.10 -4.31
CA ASP A 391 1.88 19.20 -3.18
C ASP A 391 1.35 19.76 -1.86
N GLY A 392 0.67 20.91 -1.90
CA GLY A 392 0.13 21.57 -0.72
C GLY A 392 -1.00 22.55 -0.99
N THR A 393 -1.04 23.61 -0.19
CA THR A 393 -2.06 24.66 -0.17
C THR A 393 -1.42 26.04 -0.04
N ILE A 394 -2.00 27.04 -0.71
CA ILE A 394 -1.55 28.42 -0.59
C ILE A 394 -2.09 29.03 0.71
N THR A 395 -1.18 29.51 1.57
CA THR A 395 -1.49 30.09 2.87
C THR A 395 -1.52 31.62 2.84
N SER A 396 -0.82 32.26 1.90
CA SER A 396 -0.72 33.72 1.81
C SER A 396 -0.78 34.25 0.38
N TYR A 397 -1.41 35.41 0.23
CA TYR A 397 -1.48 36.20 -1.00
C TYR A 397 -1.15 37.65 -0.66
N VAL A 398 -0.07 38.18 -1.23
CA VAL A 398 0.38 39.56 -1.00
C VAL A 398 0.52 40.26 -2.34
N TRP A 399 -0.13 41.41 -2.49
CA TRP A 399 -0.07 42.24 -3.69
C TRP A 399 0.77 43.48 -3.41
N LYS A 400 1.73 43.78 -4.28
CA LYS A 400 2.64 44.92 -4.12
C LYS A 400 2.75 45.76 -5.38
N GLU A 401 2.94 47.05 -5.20
CA GLU A 401 3.45 47.96 -6.22
C GLU A 401 4.85 48.41 -5.80
N GLY A 402 5.87 47.94 -6.51
CA GLY A 402 7.26 48.06 -6.06
C GLY A 402 7.45 47.46 -4.67
N ALA A 403 7.86 48.27 -3.69
CA ALA A 403 8.05 47.83 -2.31
C ALA A 403 6.78 47.94 -1.43
N ALA A 404 5.75 48.66 -1.87
CA ALA A 404 4.56 48.96 -1.08
C ALA A 404 3.54 47.83 -1.22
N GLN A 405 3.05 47.29 -0.10
CA GLN A 405 1.93 46.36 -0.10
C GLN A 405 0.62 47.12 -0.31
N VAL A 406 -0.09 46.79 -1.39
CA VAL A 406 -1.35 47.44 -1.77
C VAL A 406 -2.58 46.64 -1.34
N ALA A 407 -2.46 45.31 -1.23
CA ALA A 407 -3.56 44.45 -0.79
C ALA A 407 -3.06 43.06 -0.32
N THR A 408 -3.96 42.31 0.34
CA THR A 408 -3.75 40.90 0.73
C THR A 408 -4.99 40.08 0.48
N GLY A 409 -4.84 38.78 0.22
CA GLY A 409 -5.93 37.84 -0.04
C GLY A 409 -6.02 37.45 -1.52
N ALA A 410 -6.77 36.38 -1.80
CA ALA A 410 -6.88 35.81 -3.15
C ALA A 410 -7.67 36.70 -4.11
N THR A 411 -8.69 37.42 -3.64
CA THR A 411 -9.51 38.33 -4.45
C THR A 411 -9.74 39.68 -3.76
N PRO A 412 -8.71 40.51 -3.55
CA PRO A 412 -8.86 41.77 -2.85
C PRO A 412 -9.18 42.92 -3.81
N THR A 413 -9.50 44.07 -3.22
CA THR A 413 -9.64 45.34 -3.94
C THR A 413 -8.49 46.27 -3.55
N ALA A 414 -7.87 46.93 -4.53
CA ALA A 414 -6.85 47.95 -4.33
C ALA A 414 -7.28 49.29 -4.95
N THR A 415 -7.02 50.40 -4.28
CA THR A 415 -7.27 51.75 -4.82
C THR A 415 -6.01 52.26 -5.50
N LEU A 416 -6.10 52.55 -6.80
CA LEU A 416 -4.99 52.97 -7.64
C LEU A 416 -5.26 54.36 -8.23
N ALA A 417 -4.24 55.19 -8.36
CA ALA A 417 -4.37 56.51 -8.97
C ALA A 417 -4.59 56.40 -10.49
N VAL A 418 -4.98 57.48 -11.16
CA VAL A 418 -4.96 57.53 -12.63
C VAL A 418 -3.51 57.34 -13.13
N GLY A 419 -3.31 56.36 -14.01
CA GLY A 419 -1.98 55.97 -14.48
C GLY A 419 -1.88 54.47 -14.82
N THR A 420 -0.67 54.03 -15.15
CA THR A 420 -0.36 52.60 -15.36
C THR A 420 0.41 52.08 -14.16
N HIS A 421 -0.09 51.01 -13.56
CA HIS A 421 0.43 50.37 -12.36
C HIS A 421 0.85 48.94 -12.70
N THR A 422 2.03 48.52 -12.25
CA THR A 422 2.46 47.11 -12.30
C THR A 422 2.32 46.54 -10.90
N ILE A 423 1.37 45.63 -10.72
CA ILE A 423 1.10 45.00 -9.43
C ILE A 423 1.62 43.57 -9.44
N THR A 424 2.54 43.27 -8.53
CA THR A 424 3.09 41.93 -8.34
C THR A 424 2.29 41.18 -7.27
N LEU A 425 1.71 40.04 -7.64
CA LEU A 425 1.21 39.04 -6.69
C LEU A 425 2.37 38.16 -6.25
N THR A 426 2.58 38.03 -4.95
CA THR A 426 3.39 36.96 -4.35
C THR A 426 2.47 36.03 -3.56
N VAL A 427 2.51 34.73 -3.88
CA VAL A 427 1.83 33.68 -3.09
C VAL A 427 2.83 32.89 -2.28
N THR A 428 2.41 32.41 -1.11
CA THR A 428 3.19 31.53 -0.23
C THR A 428 2.39 30.28 0.07
N ASP A 429 2.99 29.11 -0.09
CA ASP A 429 2.37 27.81 0.26
C ASP A 429 2.44 27.51 1.77
N ASN A 430 2.03 26.31 2.18
CA ASN A 430 2.18 25.85 3.57
C ASN A 430 3.63 25.47 3.93
N GLY A 431 4.48 25.24 2.93
CA GLY A 431 5.92 25.03 3.04
C GLY A 431 6.75 26.30 3.17
N GLY A 432 6.11 27.47 3.12
CA GLY A 432 6.79 28.76 3.11
C GLY A 432 7.47 29.10 1.79
N ALA A 433 7.38 28.25 0.76
CA ALA A 433 7.91 28.58 -0.55
C ALA A 433 7.00 29.58 -1.26
N THR A 434 7.61 30.41 -2.11
CA THR A 434 6.93 31.55 -2.73
C THR A 434 7.09 31.57 -4.23
N ALA A 435 6.06 32.04 -4.93
CA ALA A 435 6.12 32.40 -6.34
C ALA A 435 5.47 33.76 -6.57
N SER A 436 5.79 34.39 -7.71
CA SER A 436 5.22 35.69 -8.06
C SER A 436 4.82 35.77 -9.52
N ASP A 437 3.82 36.61 -9.79
CA ASP A 437 3.30 36.93 -11.11
C ASP A 437 2.82 38.39 -11.13
N ASP A 438 2.88 39.04 -12.29
CA ASP A 438 2.55 40.44 -12.44
C ASP A 438 1.22 40.63 -13.18
N VAL A 439 0.48 41.68 -12.82
CA VAL A 439 -0.65 42.20 -13.57
C VAL A 439 -0.47 43.70 -13.81
N ILE A 440 -0.70 44.14 -15.05
CA ILE A 440 -0.68 45.56 -15.39
C ILE A 440 -2.10 46.11 -15.29
N VAL A 441 -2.26 47.17 -14.51
CA VAL A 441 -3.54 47.88 -14.35
C VAL A 441 -3.40 49.29 -14.87
N THR A 442 -4.17 49.64 -15.89
CA THR A 442 -4.25 51.01 -16.41
C THR A 442 -5.55 51.66 -15.94
N VAL A 443 -5.44 52.68 -15.10
CA VAL A 443 -6.54 53.54 -14.68
C VAL A 443 -6.56 54.78 -15.58
N THR A 444 -7.56 54.88 -16.45
CA THR A 444 -7.73 56.05 -17.33
C THR A 444 -8.54 57.14 -16.63
N ALA A 445 -8.16 58.40 -16.82
CA ALA A 445 -8.92 59.54 -16.32
C ALA A 445 -10.36 59.53 -16.86
N ALA A 446 -11.30 60.09 -16.09
CA ALA A 446 -12.64 60.38 -16.56
C ALA A 446 -12.56 61.17 -17.87
N SER A 447 -13.22 60.69 -18.93
CA SER A 447 -13.43 61.50 -20.12
C SER A 447 -14.18 62.77 -19.71
N ALA A 448 -13.59 63.94 -19.96
CA ALA A 448 -14.26 65.20 -19.73
C ALA A 448 -15.57 65.21 -20.52
N SER A 449 -16.69 65.44 -19.83
CA SER A 449 -17.99 65.63 -20.48
C SER A 449 -17.92 66.91 -21.32
N THR A 450 -17.69 66.79 -22.62
CA THR A 450 -17.70 67.93 -23.54
C THR A 450 -19.14 68.27 -23.92
N MET A 451 -19.46 69.56 -23.99
CA MET A 451 -20.75 70.05 -24.48
C MET A 451 -20.51 71.14 -25.53
N HIS A 452 -21.29 71.11 -26.61
CA HIS A 452 -21.14 72.01 -27.75
C HIS A 452 -22.51 72.44 -28.30
N ILE A 453 -22.54 73.49 -29.13
CA ILE A 453 -23.74 73.82 -29.91
C ILE A 453 -23.80 72.82 -31.07
N GLY A 454 -24.75 71.88 -31.02
CA GLY A 454 -24.99 70.91 -32.08
C GLY A 454 -25.80 71.52 -33.24
N ASP A 455 -26.68 72.48 -32.94
CA ASP A 455 -27.57 73.10 -33.93
C ASP A 455 -27.94 74.55 -33.55
N ILE A 456 -28.15 75.40 -34.56
CA ILE A 456 -28.60 76.79 -34.41
C ILE A 456 -29.59 77.17 -35.52
N ASP A 457 -30.86 77.32 -35.13
CA ASP A 457 -31.96 77.63 -36.03
C ASP A 457 -32.44 79.07 -35.84
N GLY A 458 -32.40 79.88 -36.91
CA GLY A 458 -32.91 81.26 -36.91
C GLY A 458 -34.21 81.40 -37.70
N ILE A 459 -35.24 81.99 -37.09
CA ILE A 459 -36.49 82.36 -37.78
C ILE A 459 -36.78 83.85 -37.61
N THR A 460 -37.37 84.47 -38.64
CA THR A 460 -37.79 85.87 -38.61
C THR A 460 -39.28 86.01 -38.89
N ALA A 461 -39.91 87.01 -38.29
CA ALA A 461 -41.31 87.33 -38.54
C ALA A 461 -41.54 88.85 -38.65
N LYS A 462 -42.43 89.27 -39.55
CA LYS A 462 -42.83 90.68 -39.67
C LYS A 462 -43.76 91.07 -38.52
N ARG A 463 -43.55 92.24 -37.92
CA ARG A 463 -44.34 92.79 -36.82
C ARG A 463 -44.62 94.28 -37.07
N GLY A 464 -45.68 94.58 -37.82
CA GLY A 464 -46.03 95.95 -38.22
C GLY A 464 -44.97 96.57 -39.16
N LYS A 465 -44.45 97.75 -38.79
CA LYS A 465 -43.30 98.41 -39.45
C LYS A 465 -41.94 97.93 -38.92
N ASN A 466 -41.90 96.87 -38.12
CA ASN A 466 -40.68 96.27 -37.58
C ASN A 466 -40.69 94.76 -37.88
N TRP A 467 -39.63 94.06 -37.49
CA TRP A 467 -39.56 92.60 -37.57
C TRP A 467 -38.96 92.02 -36.28
N THR A 468 -39.09 90.72 -36.08
CA THR A 468 -38.54 89.98 -34.94
C THR A 468 -37.65 88.86 -35.46
N ALA A 469 -36.63 88.51 -34.68
CA ALA A 469 -35.80 87.34 -34.91
C ALA A 469 -35.85 86.44 -33.68
N THR A 470 -35.85 85.12 -33.90
CA THR A 470 -35.78 84.13 -32.84
C THR A 470 -34.74 83.10 -33.21
N VAL A 471 -33.78 82.86 -32.31
CA VAL A 471 -32.76 81.82 -32.47
C VAL A 471 -33.06 80.68 -31.49
N THR A 472 -33.10 79.45 -31.98
CA THR A 472 -33.18 78.23 -31.17
C THR A 472 -31.84 77.50 -31.24
N LEU A 473 -31.28 77.17 -30.09
CA LEU A 473 -29.99 76.51 -29.96
C LEU A 473 -30.21 75.10 -29.41
N ALA A 474 -29.52 74.10 -29.96
CA ALA A 474 -29.40 72.77 -29.38
C ALA A 474 -28.00 72.60 -28.78
N VAL A 475 -27.93 72.19 -27.50
CA VAL A 475 -26.68 71.82 -26.84
C VAL A 475 -26.62 70.31 -26.75
N GLU A 476 -25.50 69.74 -27.20
CA GLU A 476 -25.28 68.30 -27.27
C GLU A 476 -23.96 67.90 -26.58
N ASP A 477 -23.89 66.67 -26.09
CA ASP A 477 -22.67 66.08 -25.52
C ASP A 477 -21.71 65.60 -26.61
N GLY A 478 -20.56 65.04 -26.24
CA GLY A 478 -19.58 64.49 -27.20
C GLY A 478 -20.09 63.31 -28.05
N SER A 479 -21.26 62.76 -27.74
CA SER A 479 -21.93 61.69 -28.50
C SER A 479 -23.19 62.18 -29.24
N ASN A 480 -23.39 63.50 -29.35
CA ASN A 480 -24.55 64.16 -29.97
C ASN A 480 -25.88 63.89 -29.24
N ASN A 481 -25.86 63.59 -27.94
CA ASN A 481 -27.09 63.50 -27.14
C ASN A 481 -27.48 64.88 -26.57
N PRO A 482 -28.78 65.21 -26.50
CA PRO A 482 -29.24 66.50 -25.99
C PRO A 482 -28.89 66.70 -24.50
N VAL A 483 -28.32 67.86 -24.16
CA VAL A 483 -27.89 68.19 -22.80
C VAL A 483 -28.84 69.22 -22.17
N ALA A 484 -29.63 68.79 -21.19
CA ALA A 484 -30.51 69.65 -20.42
C ALA A 484 -29.76 70.48 -19.36
N GLY A 485 -30.34 71.62 -18.97
CA GLY A 485 -29.86 72.47 -17.86
C GLY A 485 -28.66 73.35 -18.20
N VAL A 486 -28.29 73.48 -19.48
CA VAL A 486 -27.17 74.31 -19.93
C VAL A 486 -27.63 75.75 -20.11
N VAL A 487 -26.94 76.69 -19.48
CA VAL A 487 -27.09 78.12 -19.75
C VAL A 487 -26.26 78.50 -20.98
N VAL A 488 -26.95 78.84 -22.05
CA VAL A 488 -26.36 79.41 -23.28
C VAL A 488 -26.39 80.92 -23.17
N SER A 489 -25.24 81.57 -23.35
CA SER A 489 -25.08 83.02 -23.39
C SER A 489 -24.64 83.47 -24.77
N GLY A 490 -25.14 84.62 -25.22
CA GLY A 490 -24.72 85.22 -26.47
C GLY A 490 -25.08 86.69 -26.60
N ALA A 491 -24.63 87.29 -27.68
CA ALA A 491 -24.83 88.70 -27.98
C ALA A 491 -25.45 88.87 -29.37
N TRP A 492 -26.38 89.80 -29.47
CA TRP A 492 -26.96 90.26 -30.72
C TRP A 492 -26.13 91.42 -31.28
N SER A 493 -26.08 91.55 -32.60
CA SER A 493 -25.33 92.61 -33.29
C SER A 493 -25.86 94.03 -33.06
N ASP A 494 -27.00 94.17 -32.38
CA ASP A 494 -27.55 95.46 -31.91
C ASP A 494 -27.00 95.89 -30.54
N GLY A 495 -26.10 95.09 -29.96
CA GLY A 495 -25.45 95.34 -28.67
C GLY A 495 -26.13 94.68 -27.47
N ASN A 496 -27.29 94.05 -27.64
CA ASN A 496 -27.99 93.39 -26.53
C ASN A 496 -27.44 91.97 -26.26
N THR A 497 -27.24 91.63 -24.99
CA THR A 497 -26.92 90.26 -24.57
C THR A 497 -28.18 89.46 -24.25
N ALA A 498 -28.17 88.16 -24.49
CA ALA A 498 -29.28 87.27 -24.17
C ALA A 498 -28.79 85.91 -23.66
N THR A 499 -29.56 85.31 -22.74
CA THR A 499 -29.26 84.01 -22.13
C THR A 499 -30.49 83.11 -22.10
N CYS A 500 -30.33 81.82 -22.39
CA CYS A 500 -31.38 80.81 -22.23
C CYS A 500 -30.85 79.54 -21.57
N THR A 501 -31.74 78.75 -20.97
CA THR A 501 -31.38 77.47 -20.36
C THR A 501 -32.03 76.33 -21.12
N THR A 502 -31.26 75.31 -21.49
CA THR A 502 -31.76 74.15 -22.25
C THR A 502 -32.75 73.34 -21.43
N GLY A 503 -33.89 73.01 -22.05
CA GLY A 503 -34.88 72.08 -21.48
C GLY A 503 -34.43 70.63 -21.60
N THR A 504 -35.33 69.69 -21.30
CA THR A 504 -35.08 68.24 -21.40
C THR A 504 -34.73 67.75 -22.81
N THR A 505 -35.08 68.52 -23.84
CA THR A 505 -34.72 68.27 -25.25
C THR A 505 -33.35 68.83 -25.64
N GLY A 506 -32.58 69.38 -24.70
CA GLY A 506 -31.29 70.03 -24.99
C GLY A 506 -31.41 71.35 -25.73
N ARG A 507 -32.63 71.87 -25.94
CA ARG A 507 -32.88 73.09 -26.72
C ARG A 507 -33.31 74.27 -25.87
N CYS A 508 -32.93 75.49 -26.27
CA CYS A 508 -33.47 76.73 -25.75
C CYS A 508 -33.57 77.83 -26.81
N THR A 509 -34.42 78.83 -26.56
CA THR A 509 -34.80 79.82 -27.57
C THR A 509 -34.61 81.25 -27.06
N LEU A 510 -34.04 82.10 -27.91
CA LEU A 510 -33.72 83.50 -27.66
C LEU A 510 -34.40 84.42 -28.69
N PRO A 511 -35.43 85.18 -28.30
CA PRO A 511 -36.10 86.12 -29.20
C PRO A 511 -35.60 87.57 -29.03
N VAL A 512 -35.51 88.30 -30.15
CA VAL A 512 -35.44 89.77 -30.20
C VAL A 512 -36.78 90.32 -30.65
N LYS A 513 -37.43 91.09 -29.77
CA LYS A 513 -38.87 91.41 -29.87
C LYS A 513 -39.21 92.60 -30.78
N SER A 514 -38.23 93.39 -31.22
CA SER A 514 -38.48 94.55 -32.09
C SER A 514 -37.22 95.06 -32.80
N LEU A 515 -37.12 94.79 -34.09
CA LEU A 515 -36.06 95.27 -34.98
C LEU A 515 -36.62 96.26 -36.00
N SER A 516 -35.90 97.36 -36.26
CA SER A 516 -36.33 98.40 -37.21
C SER A 516 -36.55 97.82 -38.61
N HIS A 517 -37.60 98.23 -39.33
CA HIS A 517 -37.77 97.90 -40.76
C HIS A 517 -36.59 98.33 -41.64
N THR A 518 -35.77 99.28 -41.19
CA THR A 518 -34.57 99.71 -41.93
C THR A 518 -33.38 98.76 -41.74
N ALA A 519 -33.40 97.88 -40.74
CA ALA A 519 -32.38 96.86 -40.56
C ALA A 519 -32.70 95.66 -41.46
N SER A 520 -31.75 95.28 -42.32
CA SER A 520 -31.89 94.15 -43.24
C SER A 520 -31.42 92.81 -42.66
N SER A 521 -30.70 92.83 -41.53
CA SER A 521 -30.18 91.64 -40.86
C SER A 521 -29.94 91.88 -39.36
N ILE A 522 -29.80 90.79 -38.61
CA ILE A 522 -29.26 90.77 -37.25
C ILE A 522 -28.46 89.48 -37.07
N THR A 523 -27.36 89.54 -36.32
CA THR A 523 -26.51 88.38 -36.02
C THR A 523 -26.60 88.06 -34.54
N PHE A 524 -26.78 86.78 -34.21
CA PHE A 524 -26.57 86.27 -32.85
C PHE A 524 -25.24 85.52 -32.81
N THR A 525 -24.39 85.83 -31.83
CA THR A 525 -23.14 85.12 -31.58
C THR A 525 -23.22 84.47 -30.21
N VAL A 526 -23.03 83.15 -30.15
CA VAL A 526 -22.90 82.42 -28.89
C VAL A 526 -21.55 82.77 -28.27
N THR A 527 -21.57 83.25 -27.03
CA THR A 527 -20.37 83.71 -26.32
C THR A 527 -19.95 82.76 -25.20
N GLY A 528 -20.81 81.83 -24.78
CA GLY A 528 -20.44 80.84 -23.76
C GLY A 528 -21.55 79.86 -23.43
N LEU A 529 -21.14 78.67 -23.00
CA LEU A 529 -21.99 77.61 -22.46
C LEU A 529 -21.57 77.32 -21.02
N THR A 530 -22.53 77.26 -20.11
CA THR A 530 -22.26 77.00 -18.68
C THR A 530 -23.28 76.03 -18.13
N LYS A 531 -22.84 74.99 -17.43
CA LYS A 531 -23.69 74.02 -16.73
C LYS A 531 -23.12 73.85 -15.31
N SER A 532 -23.92 74.16 -14.30
CA SER A 532 -23.55 74.08 -12.88
C SER A 532 -23.62 72.67 -12.34
#